data_AF-A0A940Y5I0-F1
#
_entry.id   AF-A0A940Y5I0-F1
#
_cell.length_a   1.000
_cell.length_b   1.000
_cell.length_c   1.000
_cell.angle_alpha   90.00
_cell.angle_beta   90.00
_cell.angle_gamma   90.00
#
_symmetry.space_group_name_H-M   'P 1'
#
loop_
_entity.id
_entity.type
_entity.pdbx_description
1 polymer ?
#
loop_
_entity_poly.entity_id
_entity_poly.type
_entity_poly.pdbx_seq_one_letter_code
_entity_poly.pdbx_strand_id
1 'polypeptide(L)'
;MTRPLTLALTMAALLSLTACGGGDSTAAADGVAADCDTKAYVAGAVVAPTLDDLKAYAGTFNGDEGSYDGGGTFTKSGTAKLVIGADGAITYKDAKQTVTSICMDKTAGPVGKLVYFIVGKGHLDVADKPAMGLGQAWGVSPVDGTTIFTNGLK
;
A
#
# COMPACT_ATOMS: atom_id res chain seq x y z
N MET A 1 -59.10 25.54 -8.26
CA MET A 1 -58.57 26.14 -9.51
C MET A 1 -57.57 27.22 -9.13
N THR A 2 -56.72 27.62 -10.09
CA THR A 2 -55.69 28.69 -10.07
C THR A 2 -54.38 28.42 -9.33
N ARG A 3 -53.41 27.92 -10.11
CA ARG A 3 -51.96 28.18 -9.95
C ARG A 3 -51.71 29.68 -10.12
N PRO A 4 -50.67 30.24 -9.50
CA PRO A 4 -49.95 31.35 -10.10
C PRO A 4 -48.53 30.93 -10.48
N LEU A 5 -48.22 31.19 -11.75
CA LEU A 5 -46.90 31.22 -12.34
C LEU A 5 -46.42 32.67 -12.20
N THR A 6 -45.30 32.93 -11.53
CA THR A 6 -44.62 34.23 -11.61
C THR A 6 -43.13 34.01 -11.84
N LEU A 7 -42.66 34.69 -12.87
CA LEU A 7 -41.32 34.69 -13.45
C LEU A 7 -40.44 35.75 -12.77
N ALA A 8 -39.13 35.58 -12.92
CA ALA A 8 -38.05 36.59 -12.92
C ALA A 8 -37.19 36.81 -11.66
N LEU A 9 -35.99 36.21 -11.73
CA LEU A 9 -34.67 36.86 -11.80
C LEU A 9 -34.23 37.78 -10.64
N THR A 10 -33.23 37.34 -9.88
CA THR A 10 -32.19 38.24 -9.34
C THR A 10 -30.90 37.47 -9.03
N MET A 11 -29.78 38.16 -9.27
CA MET A 11 -28.41 37.69 -9.35
C MET A 11 -27.78 37.33 -8.00
N ALA A 12 -26.84 36.38 -8.09
CA ALA A 12 -25.53 36.33 -7.44
C ALA A 12 -25.42 36.47 -5.91
N ALA A 13 -24.96 35.39 -5.28
CA ALA A 13 -23.80 35.48 -4.39
C ALA A 13 -23.03 34.16 -4.44
N LEU A 14 -21.76 34.26 -4.86
CA LEU A 14 -20.76 33.21 -4.75
C LEU A 14 -20.55 32.85 -3.28
N LEU A 15 -20.67 31.57 -2.94
CA LEU A 15 -19.90 30.97 -1.85
C LEU A 15 -19.33 29.65 -2.36
N SER A 16 -18.03 29.71 -2.62
CA SER A 16 -17.16 28.60 -2.97
C SER A 16 -17.21 27.55 -1.86
N LEU A 17 -17.92 26.44 -2.08
CA LEU A 17 -17.51 25.17 -1.52
C LEU A 17 -16.88 24.38 -2.64
N THR A 18 -15.55 24.46 -2.70
CA THR A 18 -14.71 23.51 -3.42
C THR A 18 -14.99 22.13 -2.82
N ALA A 19 -15.89 21.38 -3.44
CA ALA A 19 -15.97 19.94 -3.29
C ALA A 19 -14.69 19.36 -3.92
N CYS A 20 -13.62 19.29 -3.13
CA CYS A 20 -12.38 18.62 -3.50
C CYS A 20 -12.46 17.19 -2.98
N GLY A 21 -12.39 16.21 -3.88
CA GLY A 21 -12.36 14.79 -3.56
C GLY A 21 -13.39 13.92 -4.29
N GLY A 22 -13.84 14.33 -5.48
CA GLY A 22 -14.51 13.44 -6.43
C GLY A 22 -13.45 12.75 -7.27
N GLY A 23 -13.41 11.42 -7.23
CA GLY A 23 -12.43 10.61 -7.94
C GLY A 23 -12.56 10.74 -9.45
N ASP A 24 -11.49 11.20 -10.09
CA ASP A 24 -11.25 10.98 -11.51
C ASP A 24 -10.38 9.74 -11.63
N SER A 25 -11.02 8.58 -11.84
CA SER A 25 -10.33 7.39 -12.35
C SER A 25 -9.94 7.64 -13.80
N THR A 26 -8.89 8.44 -14.03
CA THR A 26 -8.11 8.32 -15.25
C THR A 26 -7.51 6.93 -15.27
N ALA A 27 -7.87 6.13 -16.28
CA ALA A 27 -7.33 4.80 -16.49
C ALA A 27 -5.80 4.83 -16.36
N ALA A 28 -5.28 4.24 -15.29
CA ALA A 28 -3.85 4.10 -15.10
C ALA A 28 -3.33 3.14 -16.18
N ALA A 29 -2.46 3.66 -17.04
CA ALA A 29 -1.59 2.85 -17.87
C ALA A 29 -0.81 1.86 -16.99
N ASP A 30 -0.44 0.71 -17.56
CA ASP A 30 0.25 -0.44 -16.95
C ASP A 30 1.57 -0.16 -16.18
N GLY A 31 1.56 0.64 -15.10
CA GLY A 31 2.71 0.83 -14.19
C GLY A 31 2.25 1.39 -12.85
N VAL A 32 2.40 0.62 -11.76
CA VAL A 32 1.53 0.72 -10.57
C VAL A 32 1.91 1.84 -9.57
N ALA A 33 1.43 3.06 -9.77
CA ALA A 33 1.21 3.97 -8.63
C ALA A 33 -0.14 3.63 -7.98
N ALA A 34 -0.13 2.97 -6.81
CA ALA A 34 -1.36 2.47 -6.21
C ALA A 34 -2.12 3.51 -5.37
N ASP A 35 -3.44 3.34 -5.39
CA ASP A 35 -4.37 3.91 -4.43
C ASP A 35 -4.05 3.41 -3.01
N CYS A 36 -4.14 4.29 -2.01
CA CYS A 36 -3.94 3.90 -0.62
C CYS A 36 -5.32 3.74 0.04
N ASP A 37 -5.79 2.48 0.16
CA ASP A 37 -7.00 2.19 0.91
C ASP A 37 -6.74 2.37 2.42
N THR A 38 -7.17 3.51 2.94
CA THR A 38 -6.95 3.92 4.33
C THR A 38 -7.91 3.28 5.34
N LYS A 39 -8.90 2.48 4.92
CA LYS A 39 -9.96 1.97 5.83
C LYS A 39 -9.45 1.11 6.98
N ALA A 40 -8.33 0.42 6.79
CA ALA A 40 -7.70 -0.42 7.80
C ALA A 40 -6.71 0.33 8.69
N TYR A 41 -6.46 1.62 8.42
CA TYR A 41 -5.43 2.42 9.09
C TYR A 41 -6.06 3.44 10.03
N VAL A 42 -5.30 3.80 11.06
CA VAL A 42 -5.64 4.95 11.91
C VAL A 42 -5.67 6.22 11.04
N ALA A 43 -6.70 7.04 11.21
CA ALA A 43 -6.88 8.25 10.41
C ALA A 43 -5.61 9.14 10.44
N GLY A 44 -5.08 9.44 9.25
CA GLY A 44 -3.89 10.26 9.08
C GLY A 44 -2.54 9.58 9.36
N ALA A 45 -2.52 8.28 9.65
CA ALA A 45 -1.28 7.52 9.86
C ALA A 45 -0.51 7.26 8.56
N VAL A 46 -1.24 7.05 7.46
CA VAL A 46 -0.66 6.71 6.15
C VAL A 46 -1.04 7.71 5.07
N VAL A 47 -0.24 7.73 4.00
CA VAL A 47 -0.45 8.51 2.79
C VAL A 47 -0.18 7.63 1.56
N ALA A 48 -0.75 7.99 0.41
CA ALA A 48 -0.37 7.36 -0.86
C ALA A 48 1.08 7.77 -1.20
N PRO A 49 1.99 6.81 -1.47
CA PRO A 49 3.35 7.12 -1.88
C PRO A 49 3.38 7.64 -3.32
N THR A 50 4.34 8.53 -3.60
CA THR A 50 4.68 8.90 -4.98
C THR A 50 5.57 7.82 -5.62
N LEU A 51 5.72 7.85 -6.95
CA LEU A 51 6.69 6.98 -7.63
C LEU A 51 8.13 7.23 -7.16
N ASP A 52 8.48 8.47 -6.80
CA ASP A 52 9.81 8.78 -6.27
C ASP A 52 10.02 8.18 -4.88
N ASP A 53 8.97 8.16 -4.04
CA ASP A 53 9.01 7.49 -2.75
C ASP A 53 9.28 5.98 -2.92
N LEU A 54 8.62 5.33 -3.89
CA LEU A 54 8.76 3.89 -4.13
C LEU A 54 10.14 3.47 -4.63
N LYS A 55 10.88 4.35 -5.31
CA LYS A 55 12.25 4.05 -5.77
C LYS A 55 13.18 3.63 -4.64
N ALA A 56 13.01 4.16 -3.43
CA ALA A 56 13.82 3.79 -2.27
C ALA A 56 13.59 2.33 -1.83
N TYR A 57 12.38 1.81 -2.05
CA TYR A 57 11.94 0.48 -1.64
C TYR A 57 12.08 -0.56 -2.76
N ALA A 58 12.38 -0.13 -3.98
CA ALA A 58 12.62 -1.02 -5.11
C ALA A 58 13.85 -1.91 -4.88
N GLY A 59 13.78 -3.14 -5.37
CA GLY A 59 14.86 -4.11 -5.34
C GLY A 59 14.40 -5.55 -5.12
N THR A 60 15.38 -6.42 -4.92
CA THR A 60 15.17 -7.85 -4.71
C THR A 60 15.49 -8.19 -3.27
N PHE A 61 14.50 -8.67 -2.53
CA PHE A 61 14.60 -9.09 -1.14
C PHE A 61 14.58 -10.62 -1.09
N ASN A 62 15.68 -11.21 -0.66
CA ASN A 62 15.73 -12.65 -0.39
C ASN A 62 15.44 -12.87 1.09
N GLY A 63 14.52 -13.78 1.39
CA GLY A 63 14.10 -14.05 2.76
C GLY A 63 13.60 -15.47 2.94
N ASP A 64 13.03 -15.70 4.12
CA ASP A 64 12.52 -16.99 4.55
C ASP A 64 10.98 -17.00 4.51
N GLU A 65 10.41 -18.17 4.24
CA GLU A 65 8.99 -18.45 4.46
C GLU A 65 8.82 -19.42 5.61
N GLY A 66 7.75 -19.25 6.39
CA GLY A 66 7.47 -20.07 7.56
C GLY A 66 6.27 -19.60 8.35
N SER A 67 6.23 -19.96 9.63
CA SER A 67 5.19 -19.54 10.57
C SER A 67 5.78 -19.22 11.92
N TYR A 68 5.22 -18.22 12.59
CA TYR A 68 5.48 -17.97 14.00
C TYR A 68 4.53 -18.81 14.87
N ASP A 69 5.06 -19.44 15.91
CA ASP A 69 4.23 -20.03 16.96
C ASP A 69 3.67 -18.95 17.91
N GLY A 70 2.83 -19.36 18.88
CA GLY A 70 2.28 -18.44 19.88
C GLY A 70 3.32 -17.82 20.82
N GLY A 71 4.56 -18.30 20.82
CA GLY A 71 5.69 -17.73 21.55
C GLY A 71 6.57 -16.80 20.71
N GLY A 72 6.27 -16.60 19.43
CA GLY A 72 7.07 -15.77 18.52
C GLY A 72 8.31 -16.49 17.97
N THR A 73 8.41 -17.82 18.09
CA THR A 73 9.48 -18.58 17.45
C THR A 73 9.13 -18.84 15.99
N PHE A 74 10.03 -18.45 15.08
CA PHE A 74 9.85 -18.69 13.65
C PHE A 74 10.30 -20.11 13.26
N THR A 75 9.40 -20.88 12.66
CA THR A 75 9.72 -22.16 12.03
C THR A 75 9.76 -21.98 10.52
N LYS A 76 10.96 -22.04 9.94
CA LYS A 76 11.18 -21.94 8.50
C LYS A 76 10.64 -23.17 7.77
N SER A 77 9.82 -22.94 6.76
CA SER A 77 9.29 -23.95 5.83
C SER A 77 9.91 -23.85 4.43
N GLY A 78 10.51 -22.70 4.09
CA GLY A 78 11.12 -22.48 2.78
C GLY A 78 11.86 -21.16 2.67
N THR A 79 12.27 -20.81 1.46
CA THR A 79 12.81 -19.49 1.11
C THR A 79 11.93 -18.83 0.05
N ALA A 80 11.95 -17.51 0.01
CA ALA A 80 11.24 -16.74 -0.99
C ALA A 80 12.06 -15.55 -1.48
N LYS A 81 11.73 -15.13 -2.70
CA LYS A 81 12.28 -13.95 -3.35
C LYS A 81 11.15 -12.99 -3.64
N LEU A 82 11.22 -11.81 -3.03
CA LEU A 82 10.34 -10.68 -3.28
C LEU A 82 11.09 -9.68 -4.16
N VAL A 83 10.50 -9.29 -5.28
CA VAL A 83 11.02 -8.22 -6.14
C VAL A 83 10.00 -7.10 -6.17
N ILE A 84 10.45 -5.89 -5.85
CA ILE A 84 9.66 -4.66 -5.86
C ILE A 84 10.18 -3.78 -6.98
N GLY A 85 9.33 -3.47 -7.95
CA GLY A 85 9.60 -2.50 -9.00
C GLY A 85 9.62 -1.07 -8.47
N ALA A 86 10.32 -0.18 -9.15
CA ALA A 86 10.29 1.27 -8.85
C ALA A 86 8.90 1.90 -9.04
N ASP A 87 8.03 1.19 -9.75
CA ASP A 87 6.63 1.47 -9.96
C ASP A 87 5.73 0.65 -9.01
N GLY A 88 6.22 0.16 -7.88
CA GLY A 88 5.41 -0.60 -6.91
C GLY A 88 4.94 -1.98 -7.38
N ALA A 89 5.29 -2.43 -8.59
CA ALA A 89 4.94 -3.77 -9.06
C ALA A 89 5.63 -4.84 -8.20
N ILE A 90 4.89 -5.87 -7.81
CA ILE A 90 5.41 -6.96 -6.97
C ILE A 90 5.54 -8.25 -7.78
N THR A 91 6.71 -8.87 -7.69
CA THR A 91 6.92 -10.28 -8.07
C THR A 91 7.31 -11.04 -6.83
N TYR A 92 6.64 -12.15 -6.56
CA TYR A 92 6.88 -12.99 -5.39
C TYR A 92 7.04 -14.45 -5.82
N LYS A 93 8.16 -15.08 -5.44
CA LYS A 93 8.55 -16.44 -5.89
C LYS A 93 8.43 -16.59 -7.41
N ASP A 94 8.99 -15.60 -8.12
CA ASP A 94 9.02 -15.52 -9.59
C ASP A 94 7.66 -15.37 -10.30
N ALA A 95 6.58 -15.14 -9.56
CA ALA A 95 5.26 -14.84 -10.10
C ALA A 95 4.84 -13.39 -9.84
N LYS A 96 4.40 -12.69 -10.89
CA LYS A 96 3.81 -11.35 -10.77
C LYS A 96 2.57 -11.40 -9.88
N GLN A 97 2.48 -10.51 -8.91
CA GLN A 97 1.35 -10.40 -8.00
C GLN A 97 0.51 -9.18 -8.34
N THR A 98 -0.80 -9.27 -8.07
CA THR A 98 -1.70 -8.12 -8.20
C THR A 98 -1.61 -7.28 -6.93
N VAL A 99 -1.25 -6.01 -7.08
CA VAL A 99 -1.21 -5.04 -5.99
C VAL A 99 -2.52 -4.26 -6.00
N THR A 100 -3.22 -4.23 -4.87
CA THR A 100 -4.54 -3.58 -4.75
C THR A 100 -4.51 -2.33 -3.89
N SER A 101 -3.50 -2.17 -3.05
CA SER A 101 -3.27 -0.95 -2.27
C SER A 101 -1.79 -0.79 -1.95
N ILE A 102 -1.27 0.43 -2.03
CA ILE A 102 0.04 0.77 -1.47
C ILE A 102 -0.11 2.02 -0.60
N CYS A 103 0.28 1.89 0.66
CA CYS A 103 0.27 2.98 1.62
C CYS A 103 1.68 3.16 2.18
N MET A 104 2.03 4.39 2.57
CA MET A 104 3.30 4.69 3.23
C MET A 104 3.02 5.42 4.55
N ASP A 105 3.88 5.18 5.54
CA ASP A 105 3.90 5.97 6.76
C ASP A 105 4.01 7.47 6.48
N LYS A 106 3.10 8.22 7.10
CA LYS A 106 3.19 9.68 7.07
C LYS A 106 4.42 10.17 7.82
N THR A 107 4.75 9.52 8.94
CA THR A 107 5.85 9.88 9.84
C THR A 107 6.77 8.67 10.04
N ALA A 108 8.09 8.88 9.98
CA ALA A 108 9.06 7.81 10.20
C ALA A 108 9.05 7.33 11.67
N GLY A 109 9.11 6.01 11.84
CA GLY A 109 9.29 5.34 13.13
C GLY A 109 10.73 4.87 13.39
N PRO A 110 10.92 3.92 14.33
CA PRO A 110 12.25 3.40 14.69
C PRO A 110 13.00 2.71 13.54
N VAL A 111 12.28 2.10 12.61
CA VAL A 111 12.81 1.45 11.40
C VAL A 111 12.70 2.35 10.16
N GLY A 112 12.50 3.65 10.40
CA GLY A 112 12.19 4.64 9.38
C GLY A 112 10.74 4.58 8.92
N LYS A 113 10.48 4.95 7.67
CA LYS A 113 9.14 4.82 7.07
C LYS A 113 8.93 3.39 6.57
N LEU A 114 7.70 2.90 6.73
CA LEU A 114 7.26 1.68 6.08
C LEU A 114 6.42 2.00 4.84
N VAL A 115 6.55 1.13 3.83
CA VAL A 115 5.59 0.98 2.75
C VAL A 115 4.86 -0.34 2.94
N TYR A 116 3.54 -0.26 2.90
CA TYR A 116 2.60 -1.34 3.05
C TYR A 116 2.00 -1.68 1.69
N PHE A 117 2.12 -2.93 1.27
CA PHE A 117 1.52 -3.44 0.04
C PHE A 117 0.42 -4.43 0.40
N ILE A 118 -0.81 -4.18 -0.05
CA ILE A 118 -1.84 -5.23 -0.11
C ILE A 118 -1.71 -5.91 -1.47
N VAL A 119 -1.40 -7.19 -1.45
CA VAL A 119 -0.91 -7.90 -2.64
C VAL A 119 -1.36 -9.36 -2.64
N GLY A 120 -1.97 -9.80 -3.75
CA GLY A 120 -2.53 -11.14 -3.85
C GLY A 120 -3.50 -11.43 -2.70
N LYS A 121 -3.21 -12.47 -1.92
CA LYS A 121 -3.97 -12.87 -0.72
C LYS A 121 -3.37 -12.36 0.60
N GLY A 122 -2.26 -11.63 0.54
CA GLY A 122 -1.47 -11.25 1.70
C GLY A 122 -1.17 -9.76 1.77
N HIS A 123 -0.16 -9.41 2.56
CA HIS A 123 0.38 -8.07 2.65
C HIS A 123 1.89 -8.13 2.88
N LEU A 124 2.61 -7.13 2.41
CA LEU A 124 4.04 -6.99 2.62
C LEU A 124 4.34 -5.62 3.20
N ASP A 125 5.19 -5.60 4.22
CA ASP A 125 5.69 -4.41 4.86
C ASP A 125 7.17 -4.28 4.52
N VAL A 126 7.59 -3.09 4.09
CA VAL A 126 8.96 -2.83 3.69
C VAL A 126 9.43 -1.56 4.36
N ALA A 127 10.49 -1.67 5.14
CA ALA A 127 11.08 -0.54 5.85
C ALA A 127 12.23 0.08 5.04
N ASP A 128 12.51 1.37 5.28
CA ASP A 128 13.71 2.02 4.71
C ASP A 128 15.01 1.50 5.34
N LYS A 129 14.93 0.86 6.52
CA LYS A 129 16.05 0.24 7.24
C LYS A 129 15.69 -1.16 7.75
N PRO A 130 16.65 -2.10 7.79
CA PRO A 130 16.42 -3.42 8.37
C PRO A 130 16.03 -3.36 9.84
N ALA A 131 14.99 -4.10 10.20
CA ALA A 131 14.57 -4.39 11.55
C ALA A 131 15.23 -5.68 12.06
N MET A 132 15.66 -5.70 13.32
CA MET A 132 16.25 -6.88 13.94
C MET A 132 15.22 -8.02 13.99
N GLY A 133 15.55 -9.18 13.40
CA GLY A 133 14.70 -10.37 13.40
C GLY A 133 13.56 -10.40 12.37
N LEU A 134 13.34 -9.31 11.62
CA LEU A 134 12.37 -9.25 10.51
C LEU A 134 13.03 -8.93 9.16
N GLY A 135 14.25 -8.38 9.17
CA GLY A 135 14.89 -7.88 7.95
C GLY A 135 14.31 -6.54 7.51
N GLN A 136 14.47 -6.23 6.22
CA GLN A 136 13.96 -5.00 5.62
C GLN A 136 12.54 -5.17 5.06
N ALA A 137 12.19 -6.38 4.62
CA ALA A 137 10.86 -6.72 4.12
C ALA A 137 10.32 -7.98 4.82
N TRP A 138 9.06 -7.94 5.22
CA TRP A 138 8.35 -9.04 5.87
C TRP A 138 6.85 -8.95 5.55
N GLY A 139 6.07 -9.93 6.00
CA GLY A 139 4.60 -9.88 5.90
C GLY A 139 3.99 -11.26 5.65
N VAL A 140 2.74 -11.26 5.19
CA VAL A 140 2.00 -12.46 4.84
C VAL A 140 2.12 -12.72 3.34
N SER A 141 2.51 -13.94 2.99
CA SER A 141 2.75 -14.39 1.62
C SER A 141 1.54 -14.11 0.73
N PRO A 142 1.74 -13.45 -0.43
CA PRO A 142 0.65 -13.13 -1.35
C PRO A 142 0.06 -14.37 -2.04
N VAL A 143 0.73 -15.51 -1.97
CA VAL A 143 0.35 -16.76 -2.67
C VAL A 143 -0.78 -17.49 -1.94
N ASP A 144 -0.64 -17.66 -0.62
CA ASP A 144 -1.55 -18.44 0.21
C ASP A 144 -2.30 -17.60 1.27
N GLY A 145 -1.81 -16.41 1.60
CA GLY A 145 -2.43 -15.54 2.61
C GLY A 145 -2.22 -16.03 4.05
N THR A 146 -1.29 -16.97 4.27
CA THR A 146 -1.07 -17.58 5.60
C THR A 146 0.40 -17.73 5.97
N THR A 147 1.26 -18.08 5.01
CA THR A 147 2.69 -18.24 5.27
C THR A 147 3.33 -16.88 5.50
N ILE A 148 4.26 -16.78 6.44
CA ILE A 148 4.96 -15.53 6.75
C ILE A 148 6.25 -15.45 5.95
N PHE A 149 6.42 -14.35 5.23
CA PHE A 149 7.71 -13.91 4.68
C PHE A 149 8.44 -13.07 5.73
N THR A 150 9.70 -13.36 6.01
CA THR A 150 10.51 -12.58 6.95
C THR A 150 11.99 -12.64 6.58
N ASN A 151 12.81 -11.85 7.27
CA ASN A 151 14.23 -11.70 7.01
C ASN A 151 14.55 -11.26 5.58
N GLY A 152 13.62 -10.58 4.90
CA GLY A 152 13.82 -10.11 3.54
C GLY A 152 14.88 -9.02 3.51
N LEU A 153 16.03 -9.28 2.91
CA LEU A 153 17.13 -8.32 2.78
C LEU A 153 17.48 -8.08 1.31
N LYS A 154 17.69 -6.80 0.97
CA LYS A 154 18.17 -6.33 -0.33
C LYS A 154 19.69 -6.25 -0.37
#